data_AF-A0A524PMH7-F1
#
_entry.id   AF-A0A524PMH7-F1
#
_cell.length_a   1.000
_cell.length_b   1.000
_cell.length_c   1.000
_cell.angle_alpha   90.00
_cell.angle_beta   90.00
_cell.angle_gamma   90.00
#
_symmetry.space_group_name_H-M   'P 1'
#
loop_
_entity.id
_entity.type
_entity.pdbx_description
1 polymer ?
#
loop_
_entity_poly.entity_id
_entity_poly.type
_entity_poly.pdbx_seq_one_letter_code
_entity_poly.pdbx_strand_id
1 'polypeptide(L)'
;TKILLILAVIIVLFFIARAIFLKIGLNERIRLAVGKFLSGLRMTFRIRNFRLFLFQTIAIWAIMVLMNYCCMKSLPSTENLSLYFAMVALFIGTIGWAIPSPGGMGTSHFFILQLFLLFGLNERTGLAYGVLVNGLTVLFTIAAGLSAIIVVQITRQARKYSKNKIKF
;
A
#
# COMPACT_ATOMS: atom_id res chain seq x y z
N THR A 1 -28.50 34.35 9.95
CA THR A 1 -29.17 34.06 8.66
C THR A 1 -28.37 33.13 7.75
N LYS A 2 -27.07 33.37 7.47
CA LYS A 2 -26.25 32.52 6.57
C LYS A 2 -26.06 31.05 7.02
N ILE A 3 -25.91 30.79 8.32
CA ILE A 3 -25.71 29.44 8.87
C ILE A 3 -26.94 28.54 8.71
N LEU A 4 -28.14 29.10 8.89
CA LEU A 4 -29.40 28.37 8.69
C LEU A 4 -29.61 27.96 7.22
N LEU A 5 -29.17 28.80 6.30
CA LEU A 5 -29.20 28.53 4.86
C LEU A 5 -28.25 27.39 4.46
N ILE A 6 -27.04 27.36 5.05
CA ILE A 6 -26.07 26.28 4.82
C ILE A 6 -26.59 24.94 5.37
N LEU A 7 -27.18 24.94 6.58
CA LEU A 7 -27.79 23.76 7.17
C LEU A 7 -28.97 23.23 6.35
N ALA A 8 -29.84 24.11 5.85
CA ALA A 8 -30.95 23.73 4.99
C ALA A 8 -30.46 23.11 3.67
N VAL A 9 -29.43 23.67 3.05
CA VAL A 9 -28.83 23.13 1.82
C VAL A 9 -28.19 21.76 2.05
N ILE A 10 -27.49 21.57 3.18
CA ILE A 10 -26.90 20.27 3.54
C ILE A 10 -27.98 19.21 3.75
N ILE A 11 -29.09 19.56 4.41
CA ILE A 11 -30.22 18.64 4.65
C ILE A 11 -30.89 18.27 3.32
N VAL A 12 -31.12 19.23 2.43
CA VAL A 12 -31.71 18.99 1.12
C VAL A 12 -30.78 18.13 0.25
N LEU A 13 -29.47 18.41 0.23
CA LEU A 13 -28.48 17.59 -0.47
C LEU A 13 -28.41 16.17 0.11
N PHE A 14 -28.51 16.01 1.42
CA PHE A 14 -28.56 14.70 2.08
C PHE A 14 -29.81 13.91 1.68
N PHE A 15 -30.98 14.54 1.63
CA PHE A 15 -32.22 13.90 1.20
C PHE A 15 -32.22 13.54 -0.29
N ILE A 16 -31.69 14.40 -1.16
CA ILE A 16 -31.52 14.13 -2.59
C ILE A 16 -30.52 12.99 -2.79
N ALA A 17 -29.38 13.02 -2.12
CA ALA A 17 -28.38 11.95 -2.17
C ALA A 17 -28.97 10.61 -1.71
N ARG A 18 -29.75 10.60 -0.61
CA ARG A 18 -30.45 9.41 -0.12
C ARG A 18 -31.50 8.90 -1.11
N ALA A 19 -32.30 9.79 -1.71
CA ALA A 19 -33.31 9.43 -2.69
C ALA A 19 -32.69 8.86 -3.97
N ILE A 20 -31.56 9.42 -4.43
CA ILE A 20 -30.78 8.92 -5.56
C ILE A 20 -30.13 7.56 -5.22
N PHE A 21 -29.56 7.41 -4.02
CA PHE A 21 -28.99 6.14 -3.54
C PHE A 21 -30.01 5.00 -3.46
N LEU A 22 -31.26 5.32 -3.11
CA LEU A 22 -32.35 4.35 -2.99
C LEU A 22 -33.00 3.99 -4.34
N LYS A 23 -33.03 4.91 -5.32
CA LYS A 23 -33.66 4.69 -6.64
C LYS A 23 -32.73 4.05 -7.67
N ILE A 24 -31.43 4.34 -7.62
CA ILE A 24 -30.47 3.71 -8.53
C ILE A 24 -30.30 2.26 -8.06
N GLY A 25 -30.32 1.29 -8.98
CA GLY A 25 -30.01 -0.14 -8.75
C GLY A 25 -28.57 -0.40 -8.30
N LEU A 26 -28.06 0.42 -7.38
CA LEU A 26 -26.81 0.33 -6.66
C LEU A 26 -26.77 -0.93 -5.80
N ASN A 27 -27.94 -1.47 -5.40
CA ASN A 27 -28.01 -2.72 -4.64
C ASN A 27 -27.29 -3.86 -5.35
N GLU A 28 -27.47 -4.09 -6.65
CA GLU A 28 -26.82 -5.23 -7.31
C GLU A 28 -25.30 -5.00 -7.46
N ARG A 29 -24.86 -3.82 -7.94
CA ARG A 29 -23.42 -3.55 -8.13
C ARG A 29 -22.65 -3.42 -6.80
N ILE A 30 -23.23 -2.78 -5.80
CA ILE A 30 -22.63 -2.67 -4.46
C ILE A 30 -22.70 -4.02 -3.75
N ARG A 31 -23.82 -4.74 -3.78
CA ARG A 31 -23.90 -6.07 -3.16
C ARG A 31 -22.97 -7.07 -3.83
N LEU A 32 -22.74 -6.95 -5.15
CA LEU A 32 -21.71 -7.72 -5.86
C LEU A 32 -20.29 -7.27 -5.49
N ALA A 33 -20.01 -5.96 -5.39
CA ALA A 33 -18.69 -5.45 -5.00
C ALA A 33 -18.35 -5.80 -3.54
N VAL A 34 -19.29 -5.54 -2.63
CA VAL A 34 -19.24 -5.90 -1.20
C VAL A 34 -19.21 -7.41 -1.04
N GLY A 35 -20.03 -8.16 -1.78
CA GLY A 35 -20.03 -9.62 -1.78
C GLY A 35 -18.68 -10.20 -2.22
N LYS A 36 -18.08 -9.66 -3.31
CA LYS A 36 -16.73 -10.02 -3.76
C LYS A 36 -15.65 -9.65 -2.74
N PHE A 37 -15.76 -8.48 -2.13
CA PHE A 37 -14.84 -8.01 -1.09
C PHE A 37 -14.91 -8.90 0.16
N LEU A 38 -16.10 -9.18 0.67
CA LEU A 38 -16.33 -10.09 1.80
C LEU A 38 -15.94 -11.53 1.48
N SER A 39 -16.19 -12.02 0.27
CA SER A 39 -15.71 -13.35 -0.13
C SER A 39 -14.20 -13.42 -0.19
N GLY A 40 -13.53 -12.38 -0.70
CA GLY A 40 -12.07 -12.26 -0.70
C GLY A 40 -11.51 -12.23 0.71
N LEU A 41 -12.10 -11.40 1.59
CA LEU A 41 -11.73 -11.31 3.00
C LEU A 41 -11.90 -12.67 3.70
N ARG A 42 -13.04 -13.35 3.50
CA ARG A 42 -13.32 -14.67 4.07
C ARG A 42 -12.33 -15.74 3.58
N MET A 43 -11.86 -15.64 2.35
CA MET A 43 -10.85 -16.55 1.79
C MET A 43 -9.48 -16.33 2.45
N THR A 44 -9.08 -15.08 2.65
CA THR A 44 -7.84 -14.72 3.38
C THR A 44 -7.89 -15.18 4.84
N PHE A 45 -9.05 -15.20 5.49
CA PHE A 45 -9.17 -15.73 6.85
C PHE A 45 -9.25 -17.26 6.93
N ARG A 46 -9.46 -17.96 5.81
CA ARG A 46 -9.50 -19.44 5.75
C ARG A 46 -8.13 -20.09 5.52
N ILE A 47 -7.04 -19.37 5.81
CA ILE A 47 -5.68 -19.89 5.66
C ILE A 47 -5.40 -20.91 6.78
N ARG A 48 -4.87 -22.08 6.39
CA ARG A 48 -4.56 -23.21 7.27
C ARG A 48 -3.76 -22.84 8.53
N ASN A 49 -2.84 -21.87 8.42
CA ASN A 49 -1.97 -21.42 9.52
C ASN A 49 -2.05 -19.90 9.74
N PHE A 50 -3.16 -19.41 10.31
CA PHE A 50 -3.38 -17.97 10.57
C PHE A 50 -2.26 -17.31 11.38
N ARG A 51 -1.71 -18.00 12.40
CA ARG A 51 -0.60 -17.47 13.23
C ARG A 51 0.66 -17.17 12.41
N LEU A 52 1.02 -18.06 11.49
CA LEU A 52 2.18 -17.88 10.61
C LEU A 52 1.94 -16.71 9.65
N PHE A 53 0.74 -16.58 9.10
CA PHE A 53 0.36 -15.46 8.25
C PHE A 53 0.45 -14.11 8.99
N LEU A 54 -0.06 -14.05 10.22
CA LEU A 54 -0.01 -12.84 11.03
C LEU A 54 1.45 -12.46 11.37
N PHE A 55 2.27 -13.43 11.76
CA PHE A 55 3.69 -13.21 12.02
C PHE A 55 4.41 -12.64 10.80
N GLN A 56 4.20 -13.25 9.62
CA GLN A 56 4.80 -12.77 8.37
C GLN A 56 4.33 -11.35 8.03
N THR A 57 3.05 -11.05 8.22
CA THR A 57 2.51 -9.72 7.96
C THR A 57 3.17 -8.68 8.87
N ILE A 58 3.21 -8.92 10.19
CA ILE A 58 3.85 -8.02 11.15
C ILE A 58 5.35 -7.87 10.86
N ALA A 59 6.03 -8.96 10.50
CA ALA A 59 7.45 -8.95 10.15
C ALA A 59 7.71 -8.07 8.92
N ILE A 60 6.88 -8.16 7.88
CA ILE A 60 6.98 -7.29 6.68
C ILE A 60 6.83 -5.82 7.09
N TRP A 61 5.80 -5.48 7.86
CA TRP A 61 5.59 -4.10 8.32
C TRP A 61 6.76 -3.58 9.16
N ALA A 62 7.29 -4.40 10.07
CA ALA A 62 8.44 -4.04 10.90
C ALA A 62 9.69 -3.77 10.05
N ILE A 63 9.98 -4.64 9.07
CA ILE A 63 11.09 -4.46 8.14
C ILE A 63 10.90 -3.22 7.28
N MET A 64 9.68 -2.93 6.83
CA MET A 64 9.38 -1.71 6.05
C MET A 64 9.60 -0.44 6.87
N VAL A 65 9.19 -0.42 8.15
CA VAL A 65 9.47 0.70 9.06
C VAL A 65 10.98 0.85 9.24
N LEU A 66 11.69 -0.26 9.50
CA LEU A 66 13.14 -0.25 9.70
C LEU A 66 13.88 0.26 8.46
N MET A 67 13.46 -0.15 7.26
CA MET A 67 14.01 0.35 5.99
C MET A 67 13.83 1.86 5.88
N ASN A 68 12.62 2.37 6.13
CA ASN A 68 12.34 3.81 6.07
C ASN A 68 13.17 4.59 7.10
N TYR A 69 13.35 4.03 8.30
CA TYR A 69 14.20 4.61 9.34
C TYR A 69 15.68 4.64 8.93
N CYS A 70 16.21 3.56 8.36
CA CYS A 70 17.57 3.53 7.83
C CYS A 70 17.77 4.56 6.70
N CYS A 71 16.82 4.68 5.78
CA CYS A 71 16.85 5.70 4.72
C CYS A 71 16.88 7.12 5.27
N MET A 72 16.12 7.39 6.34
CA MET A 72 16.15 8.71 7.01
C MET A 72 17.48 8.96 7.71
N LYS A 73 18.05 7.96 8.39
CA LYS A 73 19.36 8.09 9.05
C LYS A 73 20.49 8.29 8.04
N SER A 74 20.32 7.86 6.80
CA SER A 74 21.27 8.12 5.71
C SER A 74 21.29 9.57 5.23
N LEU A 75 20.28 10.38 5.54
CA LEU A 75 20.19 11.77 5.13
C LEU A 75 20.53 12.70 6.30
N PRO A 76 21.47 13.65 6.15
CA PRO A 76 21.92 14.50 7.25
C PRO A 76 20.81 15.39 7.82
N SER A 77 19.88 15.85 6.99
CA SER A 77 18.73 16.66 7.42
C SER A 77 17.68 15.88 8.21
N THR A 78 17.72 14.55 8.18
CA THR A 78 16.72 13.67 8.81
C THR A 78 17.30 12.77 9.89
N GLU A 79 18.59 12.93 10.21
CA GLU A 79 19.29 12.08 11.18
C GLU A 79 18.68 12.15 12.58
N ASN A 80 18.21 13.32 13.02
CA ASN A 80 17.63 13.51 14.35
C ASN A 80 16.15 13.07 14.47
N LEU A 81 15.52 12.66 13.37
CA LEU A 81 14.12 12.25 13.40
C LEU A 81 13.97 10.86 14.04
N SER A 82 12.89 10.71 14.80
CA SER A 82 12.59 9.49 15.54
C SER A 82 11.99 8.39 14.65
N LEU A 83 12.01 7.16 15.16
CA LEU A 83 11.34 6.02 14.53
C LEU A 83 9.86 6.29 14.25
N TYR A 84 9.20 7.10 15.09
CA TYR A 84 7.81 7.49 14.90
C TYR A 84 7.58 8.19 13.55
N PHE A 85 8.49 9.11 13.17
CA PHE A 85 8.37 9.79 11.88
C PHE A 85 8.55 8.82 10.71
N ALA A 86 9.44 7.82 10.83
CA ALA A 86 9.58 6.77 9.82
C ALA A 86 8.29 5.94 9.65
N MET A 87 7.56 5.67 10.75
CA MET A 87 6.26 5.01 10.69
C MET A 87 5.22 5.89 9.98
N VAL A 88 5.15 7.19 10.31
CA VAL A 88 4.24 8.14 9.65
C VAL A 88 4.56 8.25 8.16
N ALA A 89 5.85 8.35 7.80
CA ALA A 89 6.30 8.39 6.42
C ALA A 89 5.91 7.14 5.63
N LEU A 90 6.02 5.95 6.24
CA LEU A 90 5.55 4.71 5.64
C LEU A 90 4.04 4.73 5.39
N PHE A 91 3.22 5.11 6.37
CA PHE A 91 1.75 5.15 6.21
C PHE A 91 1.31 6.17 5.17
N ILE A 92 1.88 7.38 5.19
CA ILE A 92 1.59 8.41 4.17
C ILE A 92 2.06 7.95 2.79
N GLY A 93 3.26 7.35 2.72
CA GLY A 93 3.79 6.77 1.48
C GLY A 93 2.86 5.71 0.90
N THR A 94 2.40 4.75 1.71
CA THR A 94 1.49 3.67 1.27
C THR A 94 0.15 4.18 0.75
N ILE A 95 -0.38 5.29 1.26
CA ILE A 95 -1.54 5.96 0.67
C ILE A 95 -1.22 6.44 -0.75
N GLY A 96 -0.03 6.99 -0.96
CA GLY A 96 0.47 7.36 -2.28
C GLY A 96 0.53 6.18 -3.26
N TRP A 97 0.85 4.97 -2.79
CA TRP A 97 0.83 3.75 -3.59
C TRP A 97 -0.57 3.17 -3.84
N ALA A 98 -1.53 3.43 -2.94
CA ALA A 98 -2.90 2.91 -3.05
C ALA A 98 -3.71 3.62 -4.15
N ILE A 99 -3.33 4.84 -4.51
CA ILE A 99 -3.94 5.59 -5.62
C ILE A 99 -3.46 4.96 -6.93
N PRO A 100 -4.35 4.75 -7.93
CA PRO A 100 -4.02 4.11 -9.21
C PRO A 100 -3.18 5.03 -10.11
N SER A 101 -1.94 5.29 -9.71
CA SER A 101 -0.92 5.96 -10.52
C SER A 101 0.07 4.91 -11.06
N PRO A 102 0.68 5.13 -12.25
CA PRO A 102 1.64 4.20 -12.82
C PRO A 102 2.78 3.91 -11.84
N GLY A 103 2.80 2.68 -11.30
CA GLY A 103 3.80 2.24 -10.33
C GLY A 103 3.83 3.04 -9.03
N GLY A 104 2.78 3.80 -8.66
CA GLY A 104 2.71 4.51 -7.37
C GLY A 104 3.72 5.64 -7.16
N MET A 105 4.64 5.88 -8.11
CA MET A 105 5.81 6.73 -7.88
C MET A 105 5.43 8.21 -7.73
N GLY A 106 4.72 8.80 -8.69
CA GLY A 106 4.42 10.23 -8.67
C GLY A 106 3.58 10.67 -7.46
N THR A 107 2.57 9.88 -7.10
CA THR A 107 1.70 10.16 -5.94
C THR A 107 2.45 9.96 -4.63
N SER A 108 3.26 8.90 -4.47
CA SER A 108 4.06 8.70 -3.26
C SER A 108 5.09 9.81 -3.04
N HIS A 109 5.80 10.26 -4.08
CA HIS A 109 6.72 11.39 -4.00
C HIS A 109 6.02 12.67 -3.55
N PHE A 110 4.84 12.96 -4.10
CA PHE A 110 4.06 14.12 -3.70
C PHE A 110 3.65 14.07 -2.23
N PHE A 111 3.10 12.95 -1.75
CA PHE A 111 2.66 12.83 -0.35
C PHE A 111 3.82 12.88 0.64
N ILE A 112 4.95 12.24 0.32
CA ILE A 112 6.16 12.30 1.15
C ILE A 112 6.72 13.72 1.19
N LEU A 113 6.74 14.42 0.06
CA LEU A 113 7.16 15.81 0.00
C LEU A 113 6.30 16.69 0.92
N GLN A 114 4.98 16.58 0.81
CA GLN A 114 4.04 17.34 1.64
C GLN A 114 4.20 17.01 3.13
N LEU A 115 4.45 15.74 3.47
CA LEU A 115 4.74 15.34 4.84
C LEU A 115 6.00 16.06 5.38
N PHE A 116 7.07 16.11 4.60
CA PHE A 116 8.30 16.77 5.03
C PHE A 116 8.13 18.28 5.21
N LEU A 117 7.41 18.93 4.29
CA LEU A 117 7.08 20.36 4.40
C LEU A 117 6.21 20.65 5.63
N LEU A 118 5.23 19.78 5.94
CA LEU A 118 4.35 19.93 7.09
C LEU A 118 5.10 19.83 8.43
N PHE A 119 6.21 19.09 8.47
CA PHE A 119 7.09 18.99 9.63
C PHE A 119 8.23 20.02 9.62
N GLY A 120 8.18 21.01 8.72
CA GLY A 120 9.16 22.11 8.65
C GLY A 120 10.51 21.74 8.04
N LEU A 121 10.60 20.60 7.35
CA LEU A 121 11.80 20.18 6.63
C LEU A 121 11.83 20.81 5.22
N ASN A 122 13.04 20.92 4.66
CA ASN A 122 13.23 21.49 3.33
C ASN A 122 12.63 20.56 2.24
N GLU A 123 12.04 21.17 1.21
CA GLU A 123 11.53 20.51 0.01
C GLU A 123 12.57 19.55 -0.61
N ARG A 124 13.84 20.00 -0.71
CA ARG A 124 14.93 19.20 -1.27
C ARG A 124 15.14 17.89 -0.52
N THR A 125 14.99 17.92 0.80
CA THR A 125 15.13 16.73 1.66
C THR A 125 13.98 15.76 1.42
N GLY A 126 12.74 16.24 1.31
CA GLY A 126 11.57 15.41 1.02
C GLY A 126 11.65 14.73 -0.35
N LEU A 127 12.10 15.47 -1.38
CA LEU A 127 12.34 14.91 -2.71
C LEU A 127 13.44 13.84 -2.71
N ALA A 128 14.59 14.14 -2.09
CA ALA A 128 15.71 13.20 -1.99
C ALA A 128 15.32 11.92 -1.25
N TYR A 129 14.60 12.06 -0.13
CA TYR A 129 14.11 10.92 0.65
C TYR A 129 13.12 10.07 -0.15
N GLY A 130 12.15 10.71 -0.82
CA GLY A 130 11.17 10.00 -1.65
C GLY A 130 11.85 9.20 -2.76
N VAL A 131 12.81 9.80 -3.47
CA VAL A 131 13.60 9.12 -4.53
C VAL A 131 14.41 7.96 -3.97
N LEU A 132 15.04 8.14 -2.81
CA LEU A 132 15.83 7.09 -2.16
C LEU A 132 14.96 5.86 -1.82
N VAL A 133 13.82 6.08 -1.16
CA VAL A 133 12.91 5.01 -0.73
C VAL A 133 12.30 4.29 -1.93
N ASN A 134 11.77 5.01 -2.93
CA ASN A 134 11.23 4.39 -4.14
C ASN A 134 12.31 3.69 -4.95
N GLY A 135 13.48 4.30 -5.11
CA GLY A 135 14.60 3.74 -5.85
C GLY A 135 15.04 2.40 -5.27
N LEU A 136 15.24 2.34 -3.94
CA LEU A 136 15.55 1.09 -3.26
C LEU A 136 14.43 0.06 -3.43
N THR A 137 13.18 0.46 -3.26
CA THR A 137 12.02 -0.45 -3.42
C THR A 137 11.99 -1.05 -4.83
N VAL A 138 12.18 -0.24 -5.87
CA VAL A 138 12.22 -0.69 -7.27
C VAL A 138 13.40 -1.61 -7.52
N LEU A 139 14.60 -1.25 -7.06
CA LEU A 139 15.80 -2.06 -7.23
C LEU A 139 15.65 -3.44 -6.55
N PHE A 140 15.18 -3.47 -5.30
CA PHE A 140 14.91 -4.72 -4.58
C PHE A 140 13.81 -5.54 -5.26
N THR A 141 12.76 -4.90 -5.78
CA THR A 141 11.68 -5.60 -6.48
C THR A 141 12.18 -6.24 -7.77
N ILE A 142 13.02 -5.55 -8.54
CA ILE A 142 13.63 -6.09 -9.76
C ILE A 142 14.55 -7.27 -9.41
N ALA A 143 15.43 -7.10 -8.41
CA ALA A 143 16.34 -8.16 -7.97
C ALA A 143 15.58 -9.40 -7.47
N ALA A 144 14.54 -9.20 -6.66
CA ALA A 144 13.66 -10.28 -6.20
C ALA A 144 12.96 -10.97 -7.38
N GLY A 145 12.43 -10.21 -8.33
CA GLY A 145 11.80 -10.74 -9.54
C GLY A 145 12.74 -11.61 -10.37
N LEU A 146 13.98 -11.15 -10.62
CA LEU A 146 15.00 -11.91 -11.34
C LEU A 146 15.37 -13.21 -10.60
N SER A 147 15.57 -13.13 -9.28
CA SER A 147 15.87 -14.32 -8.46
C SER A 147 14.73 -15.33 -8.48
N ALA A 148 13.47 -14.87 -8.46
CA ALA A 148 12.30 -15.73 -8.52
C ALA A 148 12.22 -16.48 -9.84
N ILE A 149 12.55 -15.85 -10.97
CA ILE A 149 12.61 -16.53 -12.27
C ILE A 149 13.61 -17.69 -12.22
N ILE A 150 14.82 -17.47 -11.70
CA ILE A 150 15.86 -18.50 -11.59
C ILE A 150 15.35 -19.68 -10.75
N VAL A 151 14.80 -19.41 -9.56
CA VAL A 151 14.26 -20.44 -8.66
C VAL A 151 13.12 -21.23 -9.32
N VAL A 152 12.21 -20.54 -10.03
CA VAL A 152 11.11 -21.19 -10.74
C VAL A 152 11.63 -22.08 -11.88
N GLN A 153 12.67 -21.66 -12.61
CA GLN A 153 13.25 -22.49 -13.66
C GLN A 153 13.91 -23.75 -13.09
N ILE A 154 14.70 -23.64 -12.01
CA ILE A 154 15.34 -24.77 -11.35
C ILE A 154 14.30 -25.77 -10.82
N THR A 155 13.28 -25.26 -10.11
CA THR A 155 12.22 -26.12 -9.55
C THR A 155 11.36 -26.77 -10.64
N ARG A 156 11.10 -26.09 -11.76
CA ARG A 156 10.41 -26.68 -12.93
C ARG A 156 11.22 -27.81 -13.55
N GLN A 157 12.54 -27.64 -13.71
CA GLN A 157 13.42 -28.67 -14.25
C GLN A 157 13.49 -29.90 -13.32
N ALA A 158 13.64 -29.68 -12.02
CA ALA A 158 13.62 -30.76 -11.01
C ALA A 158 12.31 -31.55 -11.03
N ARG A 159 11.16 -30.88 -11.19
CA ARG A 159 9.85 -31.53 -11.26
C ARG A 159 9.65 -32.33 -12.56
N LYS A 160 10.19 -31.85 -13.69
CA LYS A 160 10.15 -32.55 -14.99
C LYS A 160 11.00 -33.82 -14.95
N TYR A 161 12.18 -33.77 -14.32
CA TYR A 161 13.07 -34.92 -14.12
C TYR A 161 12.41 -36.01 -13.25
N SER A 162 11.80 -35.62 -12.13
CA SER A 162 11.08 -36.56 -11.24
C SER A 162 9.91 -37.26 -11.94
N LYS A 163 9.13 -36.55 -12.77
CA LYS A 163 8.04 -37.16 -13.55
C LYS A 163 8.52 -38.15 -14.62
N ASN A 164 9.65 -37.90 -15.26
CA ASN A 164 10.21 -38.83 -16.26
C ASN A 164 10.78 -40.09 -15.61
N LYS A 165 11.38 -40.00 -14.42
CA LYS A 165 11.93 -41.16 -13.70
C LYS A 165 10.87 -42.17 -13.22
N ILE A 166 9.62 -41.73 -13.01
CA ILE A 166 8.51 -42.60 -12.56
C ILE A 166 7.82 -43.30 -13.76
N LYS A 167 8.11 -42.88 -14.99
CA LYS A 167 7.54 -43.46 -16.22
C LYS A 167 8.38 -44.58 -16.84
N PHE A 168 9.58 -44.84 -16.30
CA PHE A 168 10.44 -45.98 -16.62
C PHE A 168 10.46 -46.93 -15.42
#